data_AF-A0A843S3I4-F1
#
_entry.id   AF-A0A843S3I4-F1
#
_cell.length_a   1.000
_cell.length_b   1.000
_cell.length_c   1.000
_cell.angle_alpha   90.00
_cell.angle_beta   90.00
_cell.angle_gamma   90.00
#
_symmetry.space_group_name_H-M   'P 1'
#
loop_
_entity.id
_entity.type
_entity.pdbx_description
1 polymer ?
#
loop_
_entity_poly.entity_id
_entity_poly.type
_entity_poly.pdbx_seq_one_letter_code
_entity_poly.pdbx_strand_id
1 'polypeptide(L)'
;MTQEERIRAVIDCGFTERQARFLVLVMRHGGVCIPRQYASFAGIANGGRRCNAFFDKLVKRGYAHEIRCVHNRARVYHVHHKPLYFLIGEASSRYRRAVSPRVAVERLMLLDAVLAVGDVEWLTTAAEKAAYLEGLKAKATDDRPQGTHER
;
A
#
# COMPACT_ATOMS: atom_id res chain seq x y z
N MET A 1 -5.83 6.70 11.77
CA MET A 1 -5.41 5.30 11.58
C MET A 1 -3.97 5.28 11.08
N THR A 2 -3.05 4.76 11.88
CA THR A 2 -1.61 4.68 11.60
C THR A 2 -1.29 3.59 10.58
N GLN A 3 -0.06 3.57 10.07
CA GLN A 3 0.40 2.52 9.17
C GLN A 3 0.41 1.13 9.84
N GLU A 4 0.82 1.06 11.10
CA GLU A 4 0.87 -0.19 11.89
C GLU A 4 -0.52 -0.79 12.09
N GLU A 5 -1.52 0.04 12.42
CA GLU A 5 -2.92 -0.41 12.55
C GLU A 5 -3.43 -1.01 11.24
N ARG A 6 -3.06 -0.43 10.08
CA ARG A 6 -3.47 -0.94 8.77
C ARG A 6 -2.83 -2.27 8.46
N ILE A 7 -1.55 -2.42 8.80
CA ILE A 7 -0.82 -3.69 8.66
C ILE A 7 -1.47 -4.75 9.54
N ARG A 8 -1.77 -4.43 10.80
CA ARG A 8 -2.42 -5.34 11.74
C ARG A 8 -3.78 -5.84 11.23
N ALA A 9 -4.62 -4.94 10.74
CA ALA A 9 -5.92 -5.31 10.18
C ALA A 9 -5.81 -6.30 9.00
N VAL A 10 -4.78 -6.17 8.17
CA VAL A 10 -4.52 -7.13 7.07
C VAL A 10 -3.91 -8.43 7.59
N ILE A 11 -3.08 -8.41 8.64
CA ILE A 11 -2.59 -9.63 9.31
C ILE A 11 -3.78 -10.46 9.82
N ASP A 12 -4.78 -9.80 10.43
CA ASP A 12 -5.97 -10.46 10.98
C ASP A 12 -6.85 -11.09 9.88
N CYS A 13 -6.70 -10.66 8.62
CA CYS A 13 -7.28 -11.35 7.45
C CYS A 13 -6.52 -12.64 7.07
N GLY A 14 -5.54 -13.04 7.88
CA GLY A 14 -4.74 -14.25 7.79
C GLY A 14 -3.48 -14.12 6.96
N PHE A 15 -3.00 -12.91 6.66
CA PHE A 15 -1.73 -12.68 5.95
C PHE A 15 -0.54 -12.65 6.89
N THR A 16 0.64 -13.04 6.41
CA THR A 16 1.87 -12.78 7.18
C THR A 16 2.14 -11.28 7.23
N GLU A 17 2.89 -10.79 8.21
CA GLU A 17 3.24 -9.37 8.30
C GLU A 17 3.87 -8.85 6.99
N ARG A 18 4.78 -9.63 6.41
CA ARG A 18 5.40 -9.30 5.11
C ARG A 18 4.36 -9.14 3.99
N GLN A 19 3.40 -10.06 3.91
CA GLN A 19 2.31 -9.97 2.93
C GLN A 19 1.41 -8.76 3.21
N ALA A 20 1.11 -8.50 4.48
CA ALA A 20 0.26 -7.40 4.91
C ALA A 20 0.88 -6.04 4.58
N ARG A 21 2.16 -5.83 4.91
CA ARG A 21 2.92 -4.62 4.55
C ARG A 21 2.86 -4.35 3.04
N PHE A 22 3.13 -5.38 2.23
CA PHE A 22 3.01 -5.27 0.77
C PHE A 22 1.59 -4.89 0.33
N LEU A 23 0.58 -5.59 0.85
CA LEU A 23 -0.81 -5.40 0.41
C LEU A 23 -1.34 -4.01 0.79
N VAL A 24 -0.97 -3.47 1.96
CA VAL A 24 -1.29 -2.10 2.35
C VAL A 24 -0.70 -1.10 1.36
N LEU A 25 0.57 -1.25 0.96
CA LEU A 25 1.18 -0.40 -0.06
C LEU A 25 0.45 -0.51 -1.41
N VAL A 26 0.12 -1.72 -1.84
CA VAL A 26 -0.67 -1.92 -3.07
C VAL A 26 -1.99 -1.15 -2.98
N MET A 27 -2.79 -1.37 -1.93
CA MET A 27 -4.13 -0.76 -1.80
C MET A 27 -4.10 0.76 -1.65
N ARG A 28 -3.06 1.34 -1.04
CA ARG A 28 -2.93 2.78 -0.83
C ARG A 28 -2.33 3.53 -2.02
N HIS A 29 -1.60 2.86 -2.91
CA HIS A 29 -0.87 3.54 -4.00
C HIS A 29 -1.35 3.20 -5.41
N GLY A 30 -1.98 2.05 -5.66
CA GLY A 30 -2.40 1.70 -7.02
C GLY A 30 -3.51 0.67 -7.16
N GLY A 31 -3.71 -0.18 -6.17
CA GLY A 31 -4.66 -1.29 -6.18
C GLY A 31 -4.28 -2.43 -7.13
N VAL A 32 -3.21 -2.30 -7.91
CA VAL A 32 -2.71 -3.32 -8.83
C VAL A 32 -1.26 -3.64 -8.52
N CYS A 33 -0.86 -4.90 -8.72
CA CYS A 33 0.52 -5.33 -8.53
C CYS A 33 0.87 -6.52 -9.43
N ILE A 34 2.16 -6.83 -9.52
CA ILE A 34 2.69 -7.98 -10.28
C ILE A 34 3.63 -8.84 -9.43
N PRO A 35 3.82 -10.13 -9.76
CA PRO A 35 4.67 -11.03 -8.97
C PRO A 35 6.10 -10.56 -8.72
N ARG A 36 6.75 -9.88 -9.68
CA ARG A 36 8.11 -9.36 -9.49
C ARG A 36 8.19 -8.33 -8.37
N GLN A 37 7.16 -7.51 -8.20
CA GLN A 37 7.11 -6.46 -7.17
C GLN A 37 7.07 -7.08 -5.78
N TYR A 38 6.19 -8.06 -5.58
CA TYR A 38 6.14 -8.78 -4.31
C TYR A 38 7.43 -9.56 -4.06
N ALA A 39 7.96 -10.24 -5.09
CA ALA A 39 9.19 -11.01 -4.95
C ALA A 39 10.38 -10.14 -4.52
N SER A 40 10.55 -8.98 -5.16
CA SER A 40 11.55 -7.99 -4.81
C SER A 40 11.35 -7.45 -3.40
N PHE A 41 10.13 -7.00 -3.09
CA PHE A 41 9.78 -6.49 -1.76
C PHE A 41 10.03 -7.52 -0.65
N ALA A 42 9.69 -8.78 -0.90
CA ALA A 42 9.79 -9.83 0.09
C ALA A 42 11.18 -10.49 0.18
N GLY A 43 12.13 -10.12 -0.69
CA GLY A 43 13.45 -10.74 -0.78
C GLY A 43 13.37 -12.23 -1.14
N ILE A 44 12.48 -12.60 -2.06
CA ILE A 44 12.28 -14.00 -2.49
C ILE A 44 12.39 -14.14 -4.01
N ALA A 45 12.61 -15.37 -4.47
CA ALA A 45 12.64 -15.67 -5.90
C ALA A 45 11.28 -15.37 -6.58
N ASN A 46 11.32 -14.61 -7.67
CA ASN A 46 10.17 -14.41 -8.55
C ASN A 46 9.74 -15.75 -9.17
N GLY A 47 8.44 -15.99 -9.28
CA GLY A 47 7.89 -17.27 -9.78
C GLY A 47 8.10 -18.47 -8.85
N GLY A 48 8.76 -18.30 -7.70
CA GLY A 48 8.94 -19.37 -6.72
C GLY A 48 7.65 -19.71 -5.95
N ARG A 49 7.63 -20.88 -5.30
CA ARG A 49 6.46 -21.39 -4.55
C ARG A 49 5.87 -20.37 -3.57
N ARG A 50 6.72 -19.67 -2.79
CA ARG A 50 6.27 -18.65 -1.81
C ARG A 50 5.63 -17.43 -2.47
N CYS A 51 6.12 -17.01 -3.64
CA CYS A 51 5.55 -15.91 -4.40
C CYS A 51 4.19 -16.32 -4.99
N ASN A 52 4.12 -17.46 -5.68
CA ASN A 52 2.89 -17.94 -6.29
C ASN A 52 1.80 -18.22 -5.24
N ALA A 53 2.15 -18.85 -4.11
CA ALA A 53 1.19 -19.14 -3.04
C ALA A 53 0.51 -17.88 -2.47
N PHE A 54 1.20 -16.73 -2.45
CA PHE A 54 0.61 -15.46 -2.04
C PHE A 54 -0.49 -15.01 -3.02
N PHE A 55 -0.19 -15.00 -4.32
CA PHE A 55 -1.15 -14.59 -5.34
C PHE A 55 -2.31 -15.58 -5.50
N ASP A 56 -2.02 -16.88 -5.44
CA ASP A 56 -3.04 -17.93 -5.44
C ASP A 56 -4.01 -17.74 -4.28
N LYS A 57 -3.51 -17.36 -3.10
CA LYS A 57 -4.33 -17.05 -1.93
C LYS A 57 -5.21 -15.80 -2.15
N LEU A 58 -4.67 -14.74 -2.77
CA LEU A 58 -5.46 -13.53 -3.08
C LEU A 58 -6.63 -13.87 -4.00
N VAL A 59 -6.38 -14.65 -5.05
CA VAL A 59 -7.42 -15.04 -6.01
C VAL A 59 -8.41 -16.01 -5.39
N LYS A 60 -7.94 -17.07 -4.72
CA LYS A 60 -8.81 -18.08 -4.08
C LYS A 60 -9.74 -17.49 -3.03
N ARG A 61 -9.32 -16.44 -2.33
CA ARG A 61 -10.15 -15.73 -1.33
C ARG A 61 -11.01 -14.61 -1.92
N GLY A 62 -10.97 -14.39 -3.24
CA GLY A 62 -11.74 -13.33 -3.90
C GLY A 62 -11.26 -11.91 -3.56
N TYR A 63 -10.00 -11.77 -3.12
CA TYR A 63 -9.42 -10.48 -2.77
C TYR A 63 -8.88 -9.73 -3.99
N ALA A 64 -8.45 -10.48 -5.01
CA ALA A 64 -7.93 -9.93 -6.25
C ALA A 64 -8.39 -10.72 -7.47
N HIS A 65 -8.46 -10.03 -8.61
CA HIS A 65 -8.61 -10.64 -9.92
C HIS A 65 -7.25 -10.72 -10.61
N GLU A 66 -6.97 -11.86 -11.25
CA GLU A 66 -5.87 -12.00 -12.19
C GLU A 66 -6.28 -11.42 -13.55
N ILE A 67 -5.52 -10.44 -14.05
CA ILE A 67 -5.61 -9.88 -15.39
C ILE A 67 -4.48 -10.50 -16.20
N ARG A 68 -4.83 -11.30 -17.21
CA ARG A 68 -3.87 -11.96 -18.10
C ARG A 68 -3.48 -11.04 -19.25
N CYS A 69 -2.19 -10.74 -19.38
CA CYS A 69 -1.69 -9.98 -20.51
C CYS A 69 -1.40 -10.91 -21.71
N VAL A 70 -2.01 -10.60 -22.87
CA VAL A 70 -1.98 -11.44 -24.09
C VAL A 70 -0.56 -11.70 -24.61
N HIS A 71 0.35 -10.72 -24.48
CA HIS A 71 1.64 -10.74 -25.19
C HIS A 71 2.88 -10.99 -24.31
N ASN A 72 2.79 -10.91 -22.98
CA ASN A 72 4.00 -10.87 -22.15
C ASN A 72 4.04 -11.86 -20.97
N ARG A 73 3.12 -12.85 -20.92
CA ARG A 73 2.95 -13.78 -19.78
C ARG A 73 2.88 -13.11 -18.40
N ALA A 74 2.79 -11.79 -18.35
CA ALA A 74 2.76 -11.00 -17.15
C ALA A 74 1.37 -11.17 -16.54
N ARG A 75 1.36 -11.56 -15.27
CA ARG A 75 0.14 -11.67 -14.47
C ARG A 75 0.02 -10.39 -13.67
N VAL A 76 -1.00 -9.60 -13.94
CA VAL A 76 -1.35 -8.42 -13.15
C VAL A 76 -2.46 -8.83 -12.19
N TYR A 77 -2.34 -8.43 -10.93
CA TYR A 77 -3.34 -8.71 -9.90
C TYR A 77 -3.97 -7.40 -9.47
N HIS A 78 -5.29 -7.29 -9.62
CA HIS A 78 -6.06 -6.14 -9.16
C HIS A 78 -6.77 -6.47 -7.86
N VAL A 79 -6.39 -5.79 -6.77
CA VAL A 79 -7.02 -5.90 -5.45
C VAL A 79 -8.26 -5.02 -5.42
N HIS A 80 -9.44 -5.65 -5.40
CA HIS A 80 -10.74 -4.96 -5.53
C HIS A 80 -11.66 -5.13 -4.32
N HIS A 81 -11.34 -6.06 -3.41
CA HIS A 81 -12.25 -6.47 -2.34
C HIS A 81 -12.50 -5.34 -1.34
N LYS A 82 -13.72 -4.76 -1.38
CA LYS A 82 -14.12 -3.59 -0.59
C LYS A 82 -13.88 -3.74 0.92
N PRO A 83 -14.16 -4.89 1.57
CA PRO A 83 -13.86 -5.05 2.99
C PRO A 83 -12.38 -4.88 3.34
N LEU A 84 -11.43 -5.30 2.49
CA LEU A 84 -10.00 -5.06 2.76
C LEU A 84 -9.67 -3.57 2.75
N TYR A 85 -10.24 -2.81 1.81
CA TYR A 85 -10.11 -1.35 1.78
C TYR A 85 -10.76 -0.69 2.98
N PHE A 86 -11.93 -1.18 3.42
CA PHE A 86 -12.60 -0.67 4.62
C PHE A 86 -11.75 -0.87 5.88
N LEU A 87 -11.17 -2.06 6.05
CA LEU A 87 -10.33 -2.40 7.21
C LEU A 87 -9.10 -1.51 7.35
N ILE A 88 -8.57 -0.99 6.24
CA ILE A 88 -7.44 -0.06 6.25
C ILE A 88 -7.86 1.41 6.22
N GLY A 89 -9.15 1.73 6.41
CA GLY A 89 -9.65 3.11 6.40
C GLY A 89 -9.79 3.75 5.01
N GLU A 90 -9.70 2.96 3.92
CA GLU A 90 -9.69 3.42 2.52
C GLU A 90 -10.95 2.97 1.74
N ALA A 91 -12.09 2.82 2.41
CA ALA A 91 -13.31 2.24 1.83
C ALA A 91 -13.79 2.95 0.54
N SER A 92 -13.53 4.25 0.42
CA SER A 92 -13.87 5.09 -0.74
C SER A 92 -12.81 5.06 -1.85
N SER A 93 -11.65 4.44 -1.63
CA SER A 93 -10.50 4.48 -2.54
C SER A 93 -10.84 4.02 -3.95
N ARG A 94 -10.44 4.84 -4.93
CA ARG A 94 -10.57 4.55 -6.37
C ARG A 94 -9.71 3.37 -6.83
N TYR A 95 -8.74 2.95 -6.03
CA TYR A 95 -7.83 1.87 -6.38
C TYR A 95 -8.53 0.50 -6.44
N ARG A 96 -9.64 0.34 -5.70
CA ARG A 96 -10.49 -0.86 -5.77
C ARG A 96 -11.24 -1.02 -7.11
N ARG A 97 -11.42 0.07 -7.86
CA ARG A 97 -12.23 0.06 -9.10
C ARG A 97 -11.38 -0.41 -10.26
N ALA A 98 -12.00 -1.16 -11.18
CA ALA A 98 -11.37 -1.56 -12.43
C ALA A 98 -10.95 -0.32 -13.24
N VAL A 99 -9.87 -0.46 -13.99
CA VAL A 99 -9.29 0.61 -14.81
C VAL A 99 -8.84 0.08 -16.16
N SER A 100 -8.61 0.97 -17.11
CA SER A 100 -8.02 0.60 -18.39
C SER A 100 -6.60 0.06 -18.22
N PRO A 101 -6.10 -0.76 -19.15
CA PRO A 101 -4.73 -1.27 -19.11
C PRO A 101 -3.67 -0.18 -18.99
N ARG A 102 -3.86 0.96 -19.67
CA ARG A 102 -2.94 2.11 -19.58
C ARG A 102 -2.83 2.66 -18.15
N VAL A 103 -3.96 2.88 -17.49
CA VAL A 103 -3.98 3.37 -16.10
C VAL A 103 -3.43 2.31 -15.13
N ALA A 104 -3.62 1.02 -15.43
CA ALA A 104 -2.99 -0.05 -14.65
C ALA A 104 -1.46 0.00 -14.75
N VAL A 105 -0.90 0.25 -15.94
CA VAL A 105 0.56 0.41 -16.14
C VAL A 105 1.09 1.59 -15.32
N GLU A 106 0.43 2.75 -15.37
CA GLU A 106 0.81 3.93 -14.57
C GLU A 106 0.83 3.62 -13.06
N ARG A 107 -0.19 2.91 -12.57
CA ARG A 107 -0.26 2.47 -11.16
C ARG A 107 0.83 1.47 -10.80
N LEU A 108 1.22 0.58 -11.71
CA LEU A 108 2.33 -0.34 -11.50
C LEU A 108 3.67 0.41 -11.40
N MET A 109 3.89 1.41 -12.26
CA MET A 109 5.09 2.27 -12.20
C MET A 109 5.17 3.06 -10.89
N LEU A 110 4.05 3.64 -10.45
CA LEU A 110 3.98 4.31 -9.15
C LEU A 110 4.30 3.35 -8.00
N LEU A 111 3.74 2.15 -8.04
CA LEU A 111 4.03 1.14 -7.03
C LEU A 111 5.50 0.72 -7.03
N ASP A 112 6.16 0.61 -8.19
CA ASP A 112 7.60 0.36 -8.26
C ASP A 112 8.40 1.45 -7.54
N ALA A 113 8.06 2.72 -7.75
CA ALA A 113 8.72 3.84 -7.07
C ALA A 113 8.49 3.81 -5.54
N VAL A 114 7.28 3.50 -5.11
CA VAL A 114 6.92 3.38 -3.68
C VAL A 114 7.70 2.24 -3.02
N LEU A 115 7.81 1.08 -3.69
CA LEU A 115 8.52 -0.07 -3.14
C LEU A 115 10.05 0.12 -3.13
N ALA A 116 10.58 1.00 -3.97
CA ALA A 116 12.00 1.35 -3.98
C ALA A 116 12.41 2.22 -2.79
N VAL A 117 11.49 3.02 -2.24
CA VAL A 117 11.70 3.83 -1.05
C VAL A 117 11.24 3.02 0.17
N GLY A 118 12.17 2.28 0.77
CA GLY A 118 11.91 1.45 1.94
C GLY A 118 11.51 2.25 3.18
N ASP A 119 10.71 1.62 4.04
CA ASP A 119 10.39 2.00 5.43
C ASP A 119 10.09 3.48 5.71
N VAL A 120 9.31 4.13 4.84
CA VAL A 120 8.77 5.47 5.09
C VAL A 120 7.26 5.43 5.30
N GLU A 121 6.76 6.32 6.15
CA GLU A 121 5.33 6.55 6.28
C GLU A 121 4.81 7.40 5.12
N TRP A 122 3.99 6.79 4.26
CA TRP A 122 3.37 7.48 3.14
C TRP A 122 2.07 8.18 3.53
N LEU A 123 2.04 9.50 3.34
CA LEU A 123 0.85 10.34 3.46
C LEU A 123 0.13 10.41 2.11
N THR A 124 -0.87 9.55 1.94
CA THR A 124 -1.57 9.33 0.67
C THR A 124 -2.84 10.14 0.52
N THR A 125 -3.43 10.61 1.63
CA THR A 125 -4.65 11.42 1.62
C THR A 125 -4.40 12.88 2.00
N ALA A 126 -5.30 13.77 1.59
CA ALA A 126 -5.23 15.17 2.00
C ALA A 126 -5.38 15.32 3.52
N ALA A 127 -6.21 14.50 4.16
CA ALA A 127 -6.39 14.49 5.61
C ALA A 127 -5.11 14.09 6.36
N GLU A 128 -4.39 13.06 5.88
CA GLU A 128 -3.10 12.65 6.44
C GLU A 128 -2.05 13.76 6.32
N LYS A 129 -1.96 14.40 5.15
CA LYS A 129 -1.06 15.53 4.94
C LYS A 129 -1.39 16.71 5.84
N ALA A 130 -2.67 17.05 5.98
CA ALA A 130 -3.13 18.12 6.86
C ALA A 130 -2.79 17.83 8.33
N ALA A 131 -3.11 16.62 8.81
CA ALA A 131 -2.79 16.21 10.18
C ALA A 131 -1.28 16.27 10.46
N TYR A 132 -0.46 15.83 9.52
CA TYR A 132 0.99 15.91 9.63
C TYR A 132 1.49 17.36 9.69
N LEU A 133 1.01 18.23 8.80
CA LEU A 133 1.38 19.65 8.77
C LEU A 133 0.94 20.40 10.03
N GLU A 134 -0.25 20.12 10.56
CA GLU A 134 -0.70 20.70 11.83
C GLU A 134 0.17 20.23 13.01
N GLY A 135 0.55 18.95 13.03
CA GLY A 135 1.51 18.42 14.01
C GLY A 135 2.88 19.11 13.94
N LEU A 136 3.37 19.45 12.74
CA LEU A 136 4.61 20.21 12.58
C LEU A 136 4.50 21.64 13.12
N LYS A 137 3.37 22.34 12.87
CA LYS A 137 3.14 23.70 13.41
C LYS A 137 3.10 23.71 14.94
N ALA A 138 2.45 22.72 15.55
CA ALA A 138 2.35 22.60 17.00
C ALA A 138 3.74 22.46 17.63
N LYS A 139 4.60 21.58 17.09
CA LYS A 139 5.98 21.40 17.54
C LYS A 139 6.84 22.66 17.37
N ALA A 140 6.69 23.36 16.25
CA ALA A 140 7.42 24.61 16.01
C ALA A 140 7.01 25.75 16.97
N THR A 141 5.82 25.68 17.55
CA THR A 141 5.34 26.68 18.52
C THR A 141 5.86 26.38 19.93
N ASP A 142 6.06 25.10 20.26
CA ASP A 142 6.61 24.63 21.53
C ASP A 142 8.12 24.92 21.66
N ASP A 143 8.85 24.90 20.54
CA ASP A 143 10.30 25.12 20.47
C ASP A 143 10.72 26.61 20.47
N ARG A 144 9.78 27.53 20.72
CA ARG A 144 10.09 28.97 20.84
C ARG A 144 10.69 29.21 22.23
N PRO A 145 11.93 29.71 22.35
CA PRO A 145 12.51 30.01 23.65
C PRO A 145 11.62 31.05 24.34
N GLN A 146 11.10 30.70 25.51
CA GLN A 146 10.46 31.66 26.40
C GLN A 146 11.52 32.69 26.78
N GLY A 147 11.41 33.88 26.18
CA GLY A 147 12.35 34.96 26.40
C GLY A 147 12.51 35.22 27.89
N THR A 148 13.72 35.04 28.37
CA THR A 148 14.19 35.48 29.69
C THR A 148 13.99 36.98 29.77
N HIS A 149 12.89 37.40 30.40
CA HIS A 149 12.76 38.74 30.95
C HIS A 149 13.43 38.73 32.33
N GLU A 150 14.69 39.13 32.39
CA GLU A 150 15.27 39.67 33.62
C GLU A 150 15.74 41.11 33.37
N ARG A 151 15.40 41.95 34.34
CA ARG A 151 15.48 43.41 34.36
C ARG A 151 16.85 43.88 34.82
#